data_AF-A0A651HIK8-F1
#
_entry.id   AF-A0A651HIK8-F1
#
_cell.length_a   1.000
_cell.length_b   1.000
_cell.length_c   1.000
_cell.angle_alpha   90.00
_cell.angle_beta   90.00
_cell.angle_gamma   90.00
#
_symmetry.space_group_name_H-M   'P 1'
#
loop_
_entity.id
_entity.type
_entity.pdbx_description
1 polymer ?
#
loop_
_entity_poly.entity_id
_entity_poly.type
_entity_poly.pdbx_seq_one_letter_code
_entity_poly.pdbx_strand_id
1 'polypeptide(L)' 'MIPDVKTMTIEEKLLTMRNLWEDMRQILDNSAESKEIRALLDERVARVESGEAELLDWDKVKGNIGRR' A
#
# COMPACT_ATOMS: atom_id res chain seq x y z
N MET A 1 22.82 -19.21 -1.61
CA MET A 1 23.81 -18.14 -1.87
C MET A 1 23.03 -16.95 -2.36
N ILE A 2 23.11 -15.79 -1.69
CA ILE A 2 22.43 -14.58 -2.17
C ILE A 2 23.18 -14.13 -3.43
N PRO A 3 22.53 -14.05 -4.60
CA PRO A 3 23.21 -13.66 -5.82
C PRO A 3 23.76 -12.22 -5.68
N ASP A 4 25.00 -12.01 -6.10
CA ASP A 4 25.60 -10.67 -6.06
C ASP A 4 24.90 -9.79 -7.10
N VAL A 5 24.04 -8.90 -6.62
CA VAL A 5 23.27 -7.97 -7.46
C VAL A 5 24.20 -7.12 -8.34
N LYS A 6 25.47 -6.92 -7.95
CA LYS A 6 26.42 -6.13 -8.75
C LYS A 6 26.77 -6.79 -10.08
N THR A 7 26.74 -8.13 -10.16
CA THR A 7 27.12 -8.87 -11.37
C THR A 7 25.96 -9.09 -12.34
N MET A 8 24.73 -8.74 -11.95
CA MET A 8 23.53 -8.90 -12.76
C MET A 8 23.44 -7.85 -13.87
N THR A 9 22.92 -8.28 -15.02
CA THR A 9 22.40 -7.40 -16.07
C THR A 9 21.23 -6.56 -15.54
N ILE A 10 20.87 -5.50 -16.26
CA ILE A 10 19.74 -4.64 -15.88
C ILE A 10 18.42 -5.43 -15.85
N GLU A 11 18.22 -6.33 -16.82
CA GLU A 11 17.02 -7.17 -16.90
C GLU A 11 16.90 -8.10 -15.68
N GLU A 12 17.99 -8.77 -15.31
CA GLU A 12 18.04 -9.65 -14.13
C GLU A 12 17.78 -8.88 -12.83
N LYS A 13 18.29 -7.64 -12.72
CA LYS A 13 18.01 -6.76 -11.57
C LYS A 13 16.54 -6.40 -11.48
N LEU A 14 15.92 -6.02 -12.60
CA LEU A 14 14.51 -5.64 -12.65
C LEU A 14 13.61 -6.84 -12.33
N LEU A 15 13.94 -8.02 -12.85
CA LEU A 15 13.21 -9.24 -12.57
C LEU A 15 13.34 -9.64 -11.10
N THR A 16 14.55 -9.57 -10.55
CA THR A 16 14.81 -9.86 -9.13
C THR A 16 14.06 -8.89 -8.22
N MET A 17 14.07 -7.60 -8.53
CA MET A 17 13.31 -6.59 -7.78
C MET A 17 11.81 -6.87 -7.80
N ARG A 18 11.26 -7.21 -8.97
CA ARG A 18 9.84 -7.57 -9.10
C ARG A 18 9.48 -8.78 -8.24
N ASN A 19 10.27 -9.85 -8.33
CA ASN A 19 10.00 -11.09 -7.63
C ASN A 19 10.14 -10.91 -6.11
N LEU A 20 11.15 -10.17 -5.66
CA LEU A 20 11.31 -9.82 -4.25
C LEU A 20 10.14 -8.98 -3.75
N TRP A 21 9.71 -7.99 -4.53
CA TRP A 21 8.58 -7.15 -4.17
C TRP A 21 7.28 -7.97 -4.04
N GLU A 22 7.03 -8.88 -4.97
CA GLU A 22 5.84 -9.74 -4.94
C GLU A 22 5.85 -10.70 -3.74
N ASP A 23 7.00 -11.30 -3.43
CA ASP A 23 7.17 -12.17 -2.26
C ASP A 23 6.94 -11.41 -0.95
N MET A 24 7.56 -10.24 -0.80
CA MET A 24 7.35 -9.38 0.38
C MET A 24 5.89 -8.92 0.50
N ARG A 25 5.27 -8.55 -0.62
CA ARG A 25 3.86 -8.17 -0.66
C ARG A 25 2.97 -9.33 -0.21
N GLN A 26 3.20 -10.55 -0.69
CA GLN A 26 2.42 -11.71 -0.30
C GLN A 26 2.52 -12.00 1.20
N ILE A 27 3.69 -11.78 1.82
CA ILE A 27 3.86 -11.90 3.26
C ILE A 27 3.06 -10.83 4.01
N LEU A 28 3.05 -9.59 3.50
CA LEU A 28 2.33 -8.47 4.12
C LEU A 28 0.81 -8.57 3.93
N ASP A 29 0.34 -9.00 2.76
CA ASP A 29 -1.09 -9.21 2.49
C ASP A 29 -1.66 -10.33 3.40
N ASN A 30 -0.83 -11.31 3.77
CA ASN A 30 -1.18 -12.35 4.73
C ASN A 30 -0.85 -11.99 6.19
N SER A 31 -0.22 -10.85 6.44
CA SER A 31 0.07 -10.38 7.78
C SER A 31 -1.21 -9.80 8.40
N ALA A 32 -1.43 -10.06 9.68
CA ALA A 32 -2.53 -9.42 10.38
C ALA A 32 -2.26 -7.91 10.41
N GLU A 33 -3.18 -7.11 9.85
CA GLU A 33 -3.11 -5.66 9.98
C GLU A 33 -2.95 -5.30 11.47
N SER A 34 -2.05 -4.36 11.75
CA SER A 34 -1.80 -3.93 13.13
C SER A 34 -3.10 -3.46 13.76
N LYS A 35 -3.30 -3.80 15.04
CA LYS A 35 -4.54 -3.47 15.77
C LYS A 35 -4.81 -1.97 15.78
N GLU A 36 -3.73 -1.19 15.81
CA GLU A 36 -3.75 0.27 15.76
C GLU A 36 -4.29 0.79 14.43
N ILE A 37 -3.88 0.18 13.30
CA ILE A 37 -4.37 0.54 11.97
C ILE A 37 -5.85 0.20 11.83
N ARG A 38 -6.27 -0.99 12.28
CA ARG A 38 -7.69 -1.39 12.26
C ARG A 38 -8.56 -0.45 13.08
N ALA A 39 -8.14 -0.15 14.31
CA ALA A 39 -8.87 0.78 15.17
C ALA A 39 -9.03 2.17 14.52
N LEU A 40 -7.99 2.67 13.85
CA LEU A 40 -8.06 3.93 13.11
C LEU A 40 -9.04 3.86 11.93
N LEU A 41 -9.06 2.74 11.19
CA LEU A 41 -9.99 2.56 10.08
C LEU A 41 -11.44 2.44 10.57
N ASP A 42 -11.67 1.70 11.65
CA ASP A 42 -12.99 1.57 12.29
C ASP A 42 -13.51 2.93 12.78
N GLU A 43 -12.65 3.74 13.42
CA GLU A 43 -12.99 5.11 13.83
C GLU A 43 -13.40 5.96 12.61
N ARG A 44 -12.67 5.86 11.50
CA ARG A 44 -12.99 6.60 10.27
C ARG A 44 -14.31 6.15 9.66
N VAL A 45 -14.61 4.86 9.67
CA VAL A 45 -15.90 4.32 9.21
C VAL A 45 -17.03 4.86 10.09
N ALA A 46 -16.88 4.80 11.42
CA ALA A 46 -17.89 5.29 12.36
C ALA A 46 -18.21 6.78 12.15
N ARG A 47 -17.20 7.60 11.82
CA ARG A 47 -17.40 9.02 11.49
C ARG A 47 -18.16 9.25 10.19
N VAL A 48 -18.00 8.37 9.21
CA VAL A 48 -18.81 8.43 7.98
C VAL A 48 -20.26 8.04 8.28
N GLU A 49 -20.46 6.98 9.07
CA GLU A 49 -21.80 6.52 9.46
C GLU A 49 -22.56 7.52 10.33
N SER A 50 -21.85 8.24 11.21
CA SER A 50 -22.45 9.30 12.04
C SER A 50 -22.73 10.61 11.26
N GLY A 51 -22.23 10.71 10.02
CA GLY A 51 -22.34 11.92 9.20
C GLY A 51 -21.33 13.02 9.55
N GLU A 52 -20.37 12.75 10.44
CA GLU A 52 -19.26 13.65 10.77
C GLU A 52 -18.20 13.75 9.66
N ALA A 53 -18.19 12.79 8.74
CA ALA A 53 -17.30 12.75 7.59
C ALA A 53 -18.04 12.27 6.33
N GLU A 54 -17.59 12.72 5.17
CA GLU A 54 -18.11 12.29 3.87
C GLU A 54 -17.09 11.36 3.18
N LEU A 55 -17.58 10.22 2.68
CA LEU A 55 -16.77 9.35 1.83
C LEU A 55 -16.78 9.88 0.40
N LEU A 56 -15.63 10.38 -0.05
CA LEU A 56 -15.47 10.96 -1.38
C LEU A 56 -15.03 9.91 -2.39
N ASP A 57 -15.59 9.99 -3.59
CA ASP A 57 -15.18 9.18 -4.74
C ASP A 57 -13.79 9.60 -5.23
N TRP A 58 -12.85 8.65 -5.18
CA TRP A 58 -11.44 8.85 -5.56
C TRP A 58 -11.28 9.45 -6.96
N ASP A 59 -12.05 8.97 -7.94
CA ASP A 59 -11.90 9.43 -9.32
C ASP A 59 -12.34 10.89 -9.49
N LYS A 60 -13.24 11.37 -8.62
CA LYS A 60 -13.69 12.76 -8.61
C LYS A 60 -12.72 13.70 -7.92
N VAL A 61 -11.99 13.22 -6.90
CA VAL A 61 -11.18 14.10 -6.04
C VAL A 61 -9.68 14.04 -6.27
N LYS A 62 -9.16 12.97 -6.89
CA LYS A 62 -7.71 12.77 -7.07
C LYS A 62 -6.99 13.92 -7.78
N GLY A 63 -7.68 14.59 -8.72
CA GLY A 63 -7.13 15.74 -9.47
C GLY A 63 -6.96 17.02 -8.66
N ASN A 64 -7.56 17.10 -7.48
CA ASN A 64 -7.53 18.26 -6.59
C ASN A 64 -6.46 18.11 -5.49
N ILE A 65 -5.84 16.93 -5.35
CA ILE A 65 -4.81 16.68 -4.35
C ILE A 65 -3.55 17.48 -4.71
N GLY A 66 -3.09 18.31 -3.78
CA GLY A 66 -1.86 19.10 -3.95
C GLY A 66 -2.02 20.38 -4.76
N ARG A 67 -3.20 20.67 -5.31
CA ARG A 67 -3.53 21.98 -5.86
C ARG A 67 -4.11 22.85 -4.74
N ARG A 68 -3.26 23.69 -4.15
CA ARG A 68 -3.66 24.84 -3.34
C ARG A 68 -3.69 26.09 -4.20
#